data_AF-A0A931B1V3-F1
#
_entry.id   AF-A0A931B1V3-F1
#
_cell.length_a   1.000
_cell.length_b   1.000
_cell.length_c   1.000
_cell.angle_alpha   90.00
_cell.angle_beta   90.00
_cell.angle_gamma   90.00
#
_symmetry.space_group_name_H-M   'P 1'
#
loop_
_entity.id
_entity.type
_entity.pdbx_description
1 polymer ?
#
loop_
_entity_poly.entity_id
_entity_poly.type
_entity_poly.pdbx_seq_one_letter_code
_entity_poly.pdbx_strand_id
1 'polypeptide(L)'
;MSLILTRRQGPGRTGPISWPRVRAVARKEVQDYRRNRFIVITMTVMPVIFMILPVIDIFALPSDVASSMLTKRVGLSLLYMLIAPAVTPAAISAYSVVGEREQGTMEPVLTTPLRTEEFLIGKALAALLPTLAISYGIFGLFLLLVKVFAHPNVATAVFQGPLLLAQVLFTPLVAGWSIWAGIAISARSNDVRVAQQLSTLASLPPVAITSLFSFGVLTPTLRLALIIAAVLLVVDSLGWRAVSALFDRERLVTGKRAS
;
A
#
# COMPACT_ATOMS: atom_id res chain seq x y z
N MET A 1 2.18 49.99 26.67
CA MET A 1 3.20 49.77 25.64
C MET A 1 3.10 48.32 25.16
N SER A 2 2.12 48.05 24.30
CA SER A 2 1.75 46.71 23.86
C SER A 2 2.60 46.36 22.63
N LEU A 3 3.62 45.53 22.83
CA LEU A 3 4.53 45.10 21.78
C LEU A 3 3.83 44.12 20.86
N ILE A 4 3.59 44.62 19.65
CA ILE A 4 3.15 43.96 18.44
C ILE A 4 3.98 42.69 18.22
N LEU A 5 3.41 41.52 18.52
CA LEU A 5 3.90 40.25 17.99
C LEU A 5 3.41 40.12 16.55
N THR A 6 4.13 40.74 15.62
CA THR A 6 4.08 40.39 14.20
C THR A 6 4.69 39.00 14.07
N ARG A 7 3.87 37.98 14.34
CA ARG A 7 4.16 36.57 14.07
C ARG A 7 4.37 36.48 12.55
N ARG A 8 5.63 36.55 12.12
CA ARG A 8 6.02 36.28 10.73
C ARG A 8 5.50 34.89 10.39
N GLN A 9 4.36 34.83 9.70
CA GLN A 9 3.97 33.66 8.94
C GLN A 9 5.11 33.40 7.97
N GLY A 10 5.92 32.36 8.23
CA GLY A 10 6.91 31.89 7.28
C GLY A 10 6.22 31.64 5.95
N PRO A 11 6.89 31.91 4.82
CA PRO A 11 6.24 31.91 3.52
C PRO A 11 5.84 30.47 3.19
N GLY A 12 4.58 30.11 3.49
CA GLY A 12 3.91 28.96 2.91
C GLY A 12 3.75 29.23 1.43
N ARG A 13 4.84 29.04 0.67
CA ARG A 13 4.92 29.51 -0.72
C ARG A 13 3.92 28.76 -1.58
N THR A 14 3.11 29.53 -2.29
CA THR A 14 2.20 29.20 -3.38
C THR A 14 2.93 28.75 -4.68
N GLY A 15 4.08 28.08 -4.57
CA GLY A 15 4.87 27.59 -5.72
C GLY A 15 4.57 26.13 -6.13
N PRO A 16 5.07 25.64 -7.28
CA PRO A 16 4.91 24.24 -7.67
C PRO A 16 5.61 23.27 -6.71
N ILE A 17 5.16 22.02 -6.68
CA ILE A 17 5.74 20.94 -5.85
C ILE A 17 7.23 20.77 -6.19
N SER A 18 8.11 20.84 -5.20
CA SER A 18 9.55 20.69 -5.40
C SER A 18 10.01 19.24 -5.18
N TRP A 19 10.36 18.58 -6.28
CA TRP A 19 10.76 17.17 -6.25
C TRP A 19 12.00 16.83 -5.41
N PRO A 20 13.03 17.71 -5.30
CA PRO A 20 14.15 17.48 -4.39
C PRO A 20 13.72 17.34 -2.93
N ARG A 21 12.72 18.12 -2.49
CA ARG A 21 12.22 18.05 -1.11
C ARG A 21 11.45 16.77 -0.86
N VAL A 22 10.58 16.39 -1.80
CA VAL A 22 9.85 15.12 -1.71
C VAL A 22 10.80 13.93 -1.64
N ARG A 23 11.84 13.92 -2.49
CA ARG A 23 12.87 12.88 -2.48
C ARG A 23 13.65 12.86 -1.17
N ALA A 24 13.94 14.02 -0.57
CA ALA A 24 14.63 14.09 0.71
C ALA A 24 13.80 13.46 1.84
N VAL A 25 12.49 13.77 1.90
CA VAL A 25 11.55 13.13 2.84
C VAL A 25 11.50 11.62 2.60
N ALA A 26 11.30 11.20 1.35
CA ALA A 26 11.19 9.80 1.01
C ALA A 26 12.45 9.00 1.36
N ARG A 27 13.63 9.56 1.07
CA ARG A 27 14.92 8.90 1.35
C ARG A 27 15.15 8.73 2.85
N LYS A 28 14.82 9.75 3.66
CA LYS A 28 14.92 9.69 5.11
C LYS A 28 14.04 8.55 5.66
N GLU A 29 12.76 8.54 5.30
CA GLU A 29 11.79 7.55 5.75
C GLU A 29 12.18 6.11 5.37
N VAL A 30 12.59 5.88 4.11
CA VAL A 30 13.06 4.56 3.68
C VAL A 30 14.27 4.10 4.50
N GLN A 31 15.18 5.02 4.84
CA GLN A 31 16.34 4.70 5.65
C GLN A 31 15.95 4.36 7.08
N ASP A 32 14.97 5.06 7.66
CA ASP A 32 14.45 4.82 9.00
C ASP A 32 13.78 3.44 9.09
N TYR A 33 12.91 3.10 8.14
CA TYR A 33 12.28 1.78 8.08
C TYR A 33 13.30 0.65 7.90
N ARG A 34 14.28 0.82 7.00
CA ARG A 34 15.30 -0.20 6.75
C ARG A 34 16.23 -0.44 7.94
N ARG A 35 16.46 0.57 8.76
CA ARG A 35 17.28 0.45 9.98
C ARG A 35 16.56 -0.34 11.07
N ASN A 36 15.23 -0.24 11.13
CA ASN A 36 14.44 -0.96 12.11
C ASN A 36 14.08 -2.38 11.62
N ARG A 37 14.93 -3.35 11.98
CA ARG A 37 14.73 -4.76 11.64
C ARG A 37 13.37 -5.30 12.11
N PHE A 38 12.87 -4.84 13.25
CA PHE A 38 11.59 -5.32 13.79
C PHE A 38 10.43 -4.95 12.85
N ILE A 39 10.37 -3.71 12.36
CA ILE A 39 9.34 -3.27 11.41
C ILE A 39 9.44 -4.07 10.10
N VAL A 40 10.66 -4.27 9.58
CA VAL A 40 10.88 -5.03 8.34
C VAL A 40 10.45 -6.49 8.48
N ILE A 41 10.80 -7.12 9.60
CA ILE A 41 10.45 -8.51 9.87
C ILE A 41 8.93 -8.65 9.98
N THR A 42 8.26 -7.83 10.80
CA THR A 42 6.81 -7.97 10.99
C THR A 42 6.01 -7.68 9.73
N MET A 43 6.44 -6.71 8.90
CA MET A 43 5.76 -6.41 7.63
C MET A 43 5.96 -7.47 6.53
N THR A 44 7.02 -8.27 6.64
CA THR A 44 7.37 -9.32 5.66
C THR A 44 6.84 -10.67 6.08
N VAL A 45 6.96 -11.02 7.36
CA VAL A 45 6.57 -12.33 7.89
C VAL A 45 5.10 -12.63 7.66
N MET A 46 4.20 -11.67 7.91
CA MET A 46 2.77 -11.90 7.75
C MET A 46 2.40 -12.25 6.30
N PRO A 47 2.78 -11.46 5.27
CA PRO A 47 2.58 -11.84 3.87
C PRO A 47 3.24 -13.18 3.48
N VAL A 48 4.43 -13.49 4.01
CA VAL A 48 5.11 -14.77 3.74
C VAL A 48 4.33 -15.95 4.34
N ILE A 49 3.76 -15.80 5.54
CA ILE A 49 2.88 -16.82 6.13
C ILE A 49 1.65 -17.02 5.23
N PHE A 50 1.04 -15.93 4.76
CA PHE A 50 -0.09 -16.00 3.84
C PHE A 50 0.26 -16.63 2.48
N MET A 51 1.53 -16.60 2.05
CA MET A 51 2.02 -17.29 0.85
C MET A 51 2.03 -18.82 1.02
N ILE A 52 2.10 -19.35 2.24
CA ILE A 52 2.16 -20.81 2.46
C ILE A 52 0.89 -21.49 1.94
N LEU A 53 -0.28 -20.92 2.19
CA LEU A 53 -1.57 -21.48 1.75
C LEU A 53 -1.66 -21.67 0.23
N PRO A 54 -1.46 -20.63 -0.61
CA PRO A 54 -1.54 -20.80 -2.07
C PRO A 54 -0.44 -21.69 -2.63
N VAL A 55 0.72 -21.82 -1.97
CA VAL A 55 1.76 -22.79 -2.37
C VAL A 55 1.28 -24.22 -2.14
N ILE A 56 0.77 -24.52 -0.94
CA ILE A 56 0.22 -25.84 -0.61
C ILE A 56 -0.93 -26.17 -1.56
N ASP A 57 -1.86 -25.23 -1.77
CA ASP A 57 -3.03 -25.44 -2.63
C ASP A 57 -2.67 -25.76 -4.08
N ILE A 58 -1.59 -25.14 -4.59
CA ILE A 58 -1.11 -25.38 -5.96
C ILE A 58 -0.34 -26.70 -6.05
N PHE A 59 0.42 -27.08 -5.02
CA PHE A 59 1.21 -28.32 -5.04
C PHE A 59 0.37 -29.55 -4.72
N ALA A 60 -0.74 -29.37 -4.01
CA ALA A 60 -1.70 -30.44 -3.74
C ALA A 60 -2.62 -30.75 -4.93
N LEU A 61 -2.51 -30.02 -6.06
CA LEU A 61 -3.32 -30.27 -7.25
C LEU A 61 -2.83 -31.53 -8.00
N PRO A 62 -3.70 -32.53 -8.22
CA PRO A 62 -3.40 -33.64 -9.11
C PRO A 62 -3.12 -33.19 -10.55
N SER A 63 -2.36 -33.99 -11.29
CA SER A 63 -2.03 -33.71 -12.69
C SER A 63 -3.24 -33.75 -13.63
N ASP A 64 -4.29 -34.48 -13.29
CA ASP A 64 -5.50 -34.72 -14.09
C ASP A 64 -6.69 -33.84 -13.69
N VAL A 65 -6.43 -32.76 -12.94
CA VAL A 65 -7.47 -31.82 -12.49
C VAL A 65 -8.23 -31.20 -13.66
N ALA A 66 -9.56 -31.13 -13.51
CA ALA A 66 -10.44 -30.44 -14.43
C ALA A 66 -10.03 -28.97 -14.63
N SER A 67 -10.02 -28.50 -15.89
CA SER A 67 -9.58 -27.15 -16.28
C SER A 67 -10.31 -26.01 -15.55
N SER A 68 -11.60 -26.20 -15.27
CA SER A 68 -12.42 -25.24 -14.53
C SER A 68 -11.99 -25.09 -13.07
N MET A 69 -11.59 -26.19 -12.42
CA MET A 69 -11.04 -26.15 -11.05
C MET A 69 -9.63 -25.56 -11.04
N LEU A 70 -8.79 -25.95 -12.01
CA LEU A 70 -7.43 -25.41 -12.15
C LEU A 70 -7.44 -23.88 -12.27
N THR A 71 -8.27 -23.35 -13.16
CA THR A 71 -8.40 -21.90 -13.38
C THR A 71 -8.80 -21.16 -12.10
N LYS A 72 -9.77 -21.71 -11.34
CA LYS A 72 -10.20 -21.13 -10.06
C LYS A 72 -9.10 -21.16 -9.02
N ARG A 73 -8.39 -22.29 -8.86
CA ARG A 73 -7.30 -22.43 -7.89
C ARG A 73 -6.16 -21.47 -8.18
N VAL A 74 -5.72 -21.39 -9.44
CA VAL A 74 -4.69 -20.44 -9.88
C VAL A 74 -5.13 -18.99 -9.64
N GLY A 75 -6.39 -18.65 -9.98
CA GLY A 75 -6.95 -17.33 -9.72
C GLY A 75 -6.99 -16.95 -8.23
N LEU A 76 -7.31 -17.89 -7.35
CA LEU A 76 -7.26 -17.69 -5.90
C LEU A 76 -5.83 -17.54 -5.40
N SER A 77 -4.87 -18.32 -5.90
CA SER A 77 -3.47 -18.19 -5.53
C SER A 77 -2.89 -16.82 -5.87
N LEU A 78 -3.24 -16.27 -7.03
CA LEU A 78 -2.82 -14.92 -7.43
C LEU A 78 -3.51 -13.83 -6.58
N LEU A 79 -4.77 -14.04 -6.20
CA LEU A 79 -5.46 -13.14 -5.26
C LEU A 79 -4.75 -13.09 -3.90
N TYR A 80 -4.27 -14.23 -3.38
CA TYR A 80 -3.48 -14.26 -2.15
C TYR A 80 -2.19 -13.42 -2.28
N MET A 81 -1.59 -13.36 -3.48
CA MET A 81 -0.42 -12.51 -3.72
C MET A 81 -0.74 -11.01 -3.66
N LEU A 82 -2.00 -10.60 -3.86
CA LEU A 82 -2.45 -9.21 -3.69
C LEU A 82 -2.69 -8.81 -2.23
N ILE A 83 -2.65 -9.76 -1.28
CA ILE A 83 -2.71 -9.45 0.15
C ILE A 83 -1.43 -8.73 0.60
N ALA A 84 -0.26 -9.08 0.05
CA ALA A 84 1.00 -8.43 0.38
C ALA A 84 0.97 -6.91 0.13
N PRO A 85 0.64 -6.40 -1.08
CA PRO A 85 0.53 -4.97 -1.31
C PRO A 85 -0.66 -4.33 -0.59
N ALA A 86 -1.66 -5.12 -0.15
CA ALA A 86 -2.80 -4.61 0.61
C ALA A 86 -2.48 -4.35 2.09
N VAL A 87 -1.69 -5.22 2.73
CA VAL A 87 -1.46 -5.23 4.17
C VAL A 87 -0.12 -4.58 4.55
N THR A 88 0.94 -4.79 3.76
CA THR A 88 2.28 -4.25 4.07
C THR A 88 2.28 -2.73 4.24
N PRO A 89 1.60 -1.94 3.38
CA PRO A 89 1.48 -0.50 3.59
C PRO A 89 0.84 -0.13 4.90
N ALA A 90 -0.15 -0.88 5.38
CA ALA A 90 -0.94 -0.51 6.55
C ALA A 90 -0.08 -0.34 7.80
N ALA A 91 0.95 -1.17 7.95
CA ALA A 91 1.95 -1.00 9.01
C ALA A 91 2.74 0.29 8.81
N ILE A 92 3.30 0.52 7.62
CA ILE A 92 4.18 1.65 7.33
C ILE A 92 3.43 3.00 7.44
N SER A 93 2.25 3.09 6.83
CA SER A 93 1.41 4.29 6.82
C SER A 93 0.79 4.60 8.18
N ALA A 94 0.52 3.58 9.02
CA ALA A 94 0.06 3.78 10.39
C ALA A 94 1.11 4.52 11.24
N TYR A 95 2.38 4.13 11.13
CA TYR A 95 3.49 4.79 11.82
C TYR A 95 3.80 6.19 11.26
N SER A 96 3.40 6.48 10.02
CA SER A 96 3.81 7.72 9.33
C SER A 96 3.34 9.01 10.00
N VAL A 97 2.22 9.01 10.72
CA VAL A 97 1.67 10.21 11.40
C VAL A 97 1.58 10.02 12.91
N VAL A 98 1.00 8.91 13.35
CA VAL A 98 0.89 8.62 14.79
C VAL A 98 2.26 8.38 15.40
N GLY A 99 3.17 7.70 14.68
CA GLY A 99 4.54 7.49 15.17
C GLY A 99 5.33 8.78 15.33
N GLU A 100 5.16 9.75 14.43
CA GLU A 100 5.79 11.08 14.59
C GLU A 100 5.19 11.89 15.75
N ARG A 101 3.91 11.66 16.08
CA ARG A 101 3.27 12.21 17.29
C ARG A 101 3.85 11.61 18.55
N GLU A 102 3.94 10.29 18.62
CA GLU A 102 4.50 9.58 19.77
C GLU A 102 5.98 9.93 20.02
N GLN A 103 6.74 10.20 18.96
CA GLN A 103 8.15 10.59 19.04
C GLN A 103 8.37 12.09 19.33
N GLY A 104 7.30 12.90 19.43
CA GLY A 104 7.40 14.35 19.65
C GLY A 104 8.01 15.12 18.48
N THR A 105 8.10 14.51 17.28
CA THR A 105 8.73 15.12 16.11
C THR A 105 7.76 15.89 15.22
N MET A 106 6.46 15.89 15.56
CA MET A 106 5.43 16.67 14.87
C MET A 106 5.64 18.18 14.94
N GLU A 107 6.12 18.71 16.07
CA GLU A 107 6.35 20.14 16.25
C GLU A 107 7.47 20.67 15.33
N PRO A 108 8.64 19.99 15.22
CA PRO A 108 9.64 20.28 14.20
C PRO A 108 9.11 20.16 12.75
N VAL A 109 8.31 19.13 12.46
CA VAL A 109 7.79 18.91 11.08
C VAL A 109 6.84 20.04 10.67
N LEU A 110 5.96 20.50 11.57
CA LEU A 110 5.03 21.59 11.30
C LEU A 110 5.70 22.97 11.22
N THR A 111 6.91 23.10 11.78
CA THR A 111 7.70 24.34 11.73
C THR A 111 8.71 24.36 10.57
N THR A 112 9.03 23.21 9.96
CA THR A 112 9.79 23.18 8.70
C THR A 112 9.01 23.79 7.54
N PRO A 113 9.67 24.51 6.61
CA PRO A 113 9.03 25.16 5.46
C PRO A 113 8.67 24.16 4.34
N LEU A 114 8.07 23.03 4.70
CA LEU A 114 7.65 21.96 3.81
C LEU A 114 6.14 22.05 3.53
N ARG A 115 5.74 21.88 2.26
CA ARG A 115 4.31 21.84 1.91
C ARG A 115 3.69 20.51 2.36
N THR A 116 2.41 20.55 2.71
CA THR A 116 1.66 19.34 3.12
C THR A 116 1.69 18.29 2.01
N GLU A 117 1.53 18.68 0.75
CA GLU A 117 1.57 17.77 -0.38
C GLU A 117 2.96 17.17 -0.59
N GLU A 118 4.02 17.99 -0.45
CA GLU A 118 5.41 17.52 -0.57
C GLU A 118 5.74 16.47 0.50
N PHE A 119 5.23 16.70 1.72
CA PHE A 119 5.37 15.80 2.84
C PHE A 119 4.61 14.48 2.63
N LEU A 120 3.33 14.56 2.27
CA LEU A 120 2.47 13.38 2.08
C LEU A 120 2.93 12.52 0.91
N ILE A 121 3.29 13.11 -0.23
CA ILE A 121 3.84 12.37 -1.37
C ILE A 121 5.17 11.73 -0.98
N GLY A 122 6.02 12.43 -0.20
CA GLY A 122 7.30 11.89 0.28
C GLY A 122 7.11 10.64 1.14
N LYS A 123 6.15 10.68 2.06
CA LYS A 123 5.76 9.53 2.89
C LYS A 123 5.16 8.40 2.06
N ALA A 124 4.28 8.72 1.11
CA ALA A 124 3.66 7.72 0.25
C ALA A 124 4.70 6.98 -0.59
N LEU A 125 5.65 7.68 -1.20
CA LEU A 125 6.76 7.07 -1.95
C LEU A 125 7.67 6.23 -1.06
N ALA A 126 7.93 6.69 0.16
CA ALA A 126 8.75 5.96 1.12
C ALA A 126 8.13 4.63 1.52
N ALA A 127 6.80 4.57 1.63
CA ALA A 127 6.07 3.35 1.92
C ALA A 127 5.92 2.45 0.67
N LEU A 128 5.78 3.06 -0.51
CA LEU A 128 5.59 2.33 -1.77
C LEU A 128 6.80 1.46 -2.11
N LEU A 129 8.02 2.00 -2.01
CA LEU A 129 9.24 1.26 -2.36
C LEU A 129 9.42 -0.07 -1.60
N PRO A 130 9.42 -0.11 -0.25
CA PRO A 130 9.53 -1.37 0.48
C PRO A 130 8.33 -2.28 0.26
N THR A 131 7.11 -1.73 0.13
CA THR A 131 5.91 -2.52 -0.17
C THR A 131 6.05 -3.28 -1.49
N LEU A 132 6.46 -2.59 -2.55
CA LEU A 132 6.64 -3.20 -3.86
C LEU A 132 7.77 -4.22 -3.84
N ALA A 133 8.89 -3.90 -3.19
CA ALA A 133 10.01 -4.83 -3.07
C ALA A 133 9.60 -6.14 -2.38
N ILE A 134 8.84 -6.06 -1.29
CA ILE A 134 8.33 -7.24 -0.57
C ILE A 134 7.31 -7.99 -1.42
N SER A 135 6.33 -7.29 -1.98
CA SER A 135 5.23 -7.90 -2.74
C SER A 135 5.73 -8.61 -4.00
N TYR A 136 6.61 -7.97 -4.78
CA TYR A 136 7.22 -8.61 -5.94
C TYR A 136 8.22 -9.69 -5.56
N GLY A 137 8.93 -9.54 -4.43
CA GLY A 137 9.79 -10.59 -3.91
C GLY A 137 9.02 -11.87 -3.58
N ILE A 138 7.90 -11.74 -2.88
CA ILE A 138 6.99 -12.85 -2.54
C ILE A 138 6.39 -13.45 -3.81
N PHE A 139 5.90 -12.62 -4.74
CA PHE A 139 5.35 -13.09 -6.00
C PHE A 139 6.39 -13.82 -6.85
N GLY A 140 7.60 -13.29 -6.95
CA GLY A 140 8.72 -13.93 -7.65
C GLY A 140 9.13 -15.26 -7.01
N LEU A 141 9.15 -15.32 -5.67
CA LEU A 141 9.39 -16.56 -4.94
C LEU A 141 8.28 -17.59 -5.20
N PHE A 142 7.02 -17.19 -5.19
CA PHE A 142 5.89 -18.06 -5.54
C PHE A 142 6.04 -18.63 -6.96
N LEU A 143 6.34 -17.79 -7.96
CA LEU A 143 6.56 -18.25 -9.34
C LEU A 143 7.75 -19.21 -9.44
N LEU A 144 8.83 -18.95 -8.71
CA LEU A 144 10.00 -19.85 -8.65
C LEU A 144 9.61 -21.21 -8.09
N LEU A 145 8.87 -21.23 -6.97
CA LEU A 145 8.40 -22.46 -6.34
C LEU A 145 7.49 -23.26 -7.30
N VAL A 146 6.52 -22.59 -7.95
CA VAL A 146 5.64 -23.24 -8.94
C VAL A 146 6.44 -23.81 -10.10
N LYS A 147 7.42 -23.07 -10.63
CA LYS A 147 8.23 -23.54 -11.76
C LYS A 147 9.07 -24.77 -11.42
N VAL A 148 9.56 -24.88 -10.19
CA VAL A 148 10.44 -25.98 -9.77
C VAL A 148 9.65 -27.21 -9.31
N PHE A 149 8.53 -27.02 -8.61
CA PHE A 149 7.87 -28.11 -7.88
C PHE A 149 6.47 -28.47 -8.39
N ALA A 150 5.76 -27.60 -9.13
CA ALA A 150 4.41 -27.91 -9.59
C ALA A 150 4.42 -28.83 -10.82
N HIS A 151 3.34 -29.60 -11.00
CA HIS A 151 3.13 -30.37 -12.23
C HIS A 151 3.13 -29.45 -13.47
N PRO A 152 3.63 -29.89 -14.63
CA PRO A 152 3.75 -29.04 -15.84
C PRO A 152 2.44 -28.37 -16.25
N ASN A 153 1.33 -29.08 -16.07
CA ASN A 153 -0.03 -28.67 -16.40
C ASN A 153 -0.48 -27.49 -15.53
N VAL A 154 -0.09 -27.52 -14.25
CA VAL A 154 -0.40 -26.47 -13.28
C VAL A 154 0.54 -25.28 -13.47
N ALA A 155 1.83 -25.54 -13.71
CA ALA A 155 2.80 -24.50 -14.00
C ALA A 155 2.39 -23.68 -15.23
N THR A 156 2.04 -24.33 -16.35
CA THR A 156 1.58 -23.62 -17.57
C THR A 156 0.34 -22.77 -17.34
N ALA A 157 -0.57 -23.18 -16.44
CA ALA A 157 -1.74 -22.38 -16.05
C ALA A 157 -1.37 -21.14 -15.22
N VAL A 158 -0.40 -21.24 -14.31
CA VAL A 158 0.09 -20.10 -13.52
C VAL A 158 0.86 -19.09 -14.40
N PHE A 159 1.63 -19.58 -15.37
CA PHE A 159 2.49 -18.76 -16.24
C PHE A 159 1.75 -18.15 -17.44
N GLN A 160 0.42 -18.02 -17.39
CA GLN A 160 -0.35 -17.35 -18.44
C GLN A 160 -0.13 -15.83 -18.43
N GLY A 161 0.26 -15.28 -19.58
CA GLY A 161 0.59 -13.86 -19.75
C GLY A 161 -0.44 -12.87 -19.19
N PRO A 162 -1.75 -13.03 -19.44
CA PRO A 162 -2.76 -12.10 -18.93
C PRO A 162 -2.86 -12.08 -17.39
N LEU A 163 -2.70 -13.23 -16.74
CA LEU A 163 -2.77 -13.36 -15.29
C LEU A 163 -1.53 -12.74 -14.63
N LEU A 164 -0.34 -13.01 -15.17
CA LEU A 164 0.90 -12.41 -14.69
C LEU A 164 0.89 -10.89 -14.88
N LEU A 165 0.42 -10.41 -16.04
CA LEU A 165 0.33 -8.98 -16.31
C LEU A 165 -0.67 -8.30 -15.38
N ALA A 166 -1.84 -8.92 -15.16
CA ALA A 166 -2.82 -8.42 -14.20
C ALA A 166 -2.20 -8.32 -12.80
N GLN A 167 -1.50 -9.36 -12.34
CA GLN A 167 -0.85 -9.36 -11.03
C GLN A 167 0.19 -8.24 -10.90
N VAL A 168 1.07 -8.10 -11.89
CA VAL A 168 2.10 -7.05 -11.91
C VAL A 168 1.48 -5.66 -11.97
N LEU A 169 0.39 -5.49 -12.70
CA LEU A 169 -0.29 -4.21 -12.85
C LEU A 169 -1.11 -3.81 -11.60
N PHE A 170 -1.82 -4.76 -10.98
CA PHE A 170 -2.64 -4.50 -9.81
C PHE A 170 -1.83 -4.30 -8.53
N THR A 171 -0.68 -4.97 -8.40
CA THR A 171 0.19 -4.86 -7.21
C THR A 171 0.49 -3.40 -6.80
N PRO A 172 0.99 -2.51 -7.69
CA PRO A 172 1.26 -1.13 -7.33
C PRO A 172 0.01 -0.28 -7.09
N LEU A 173 -1.11 -0.62 -7.71
CA LEU A 173 -2.38 0.09 -7.54
C LEU A 173 -3.02 -0.24 -6.20
N VAL A 174 -3.02 -1.52 -5.81
CA VAL A 174 -3.47 -1.94 -4.48
C VAL A 174 -2.58 -1.32 -3.41
N ALA A 175 -1.26 -1.30 -3.62
CA ALA A 175 -0.33 -0.65 -2.71
C ALA A 175 -0.59 0.86 -2.59
N GLY A 176 -0.78 1.55 -3.71
CA GLY A 176 -1.09 2.98 -3.75
C GLY A 176 -2.32 3.33 -2.94
N TRP A 177 -3.43 2.62 -3.19
CA TRP A 177 -4.67 2.75 -2.43
C TRP A 177 -4.44 2.55 -0.92
N SER A 178 -3.80 1.45 -0.54
CA SER A 178 -3.56 1.10 0.87
C SER A 178 -2.71 2.15 1.59
N ILE A 179 -1.72 2.73 0.91
CA ILE A 179 -0.88 3.79 1.44
C ILE A 179 -1.71 5.05 1.70
N TRP A 180 -2.51 5.49 0.73
CA TRP A 180 -3.34 6.69 0.90
C TRP A 180 -4.38 6.51 2.00
N ALA A 181 -5.08 5.37 1.98
CA ALA A 181 -6.04 5.02 3.03
C ALA A 181 -5.38 5.01 4.40
N GLY A 182 -4.21 4.38 4.53
CA GLY A 182 -3.51 4.27 5.80
C GLY A 182 -2.96 5.60 6.31
N ILE A 183 -2.49 6.49 5.44
CA ILE A 183 -2.08 7.85 5.83
C ILE A 183 -3.31 8.67 6.29
N ALA A 184 -4.45 8.55 5.60
CA ALA A 184 -5.68 9.23 5.98
C ALA A 184 -6.18 8.79 7.36
N ILE A 185 -6.14 7.48 7.63
CA ILE A 185 -6.56 6.86 8.88
C ILE A 185 -5.59 7.21 10.01
N SER A 186 -4.28 7.13 9.78
CA SER A 186 -3.27 7.45 10.79
C SER A 186 -3.30 8.93 11.19
N ALA A 187 -3.66 9.82 10.26
CA ALA A 187 -3.86 11.23 10.58
C ALA A 187 -4.96 11.47 11.63
N ARG A 188 -5.97 10.59 11.68
CA ARG A 188 -7.14 10.70 12.58
C ARG A 188 -7.06 9.80 13.81
N SER A 189 -6.13 8.85 13.82
CA SER A 189 -5.93 7.93 14.94
C SER A 189 -5.02 8.53 16.01
N ASN A 190 -5.23 8.09 17.24
CA ASN A 190 -4.35 8.36 18.38
C ASN A 190 -3.47 7.15 18.74
N ASP A 191 -3.76 5.98 18.18
CA ASP A 191 -3.06 4.72 18.45
C ASP A 191 -2.60 4.10 17.12
N VAL A 192 -1.33 3.70 17.04
CA VAL A 192 -0.75 3.09 15.85
C VAL A 192 -1.42 1.76 15.51
N ARG A 193 -1.77 0.95 16.52
CA ARG A 193 -2.41 -0.36 16.33
C ARG A 193 -3.79 -0.21 15.73
N VAL A 194 -4.59 0.75 16.22
CA VAL A 194 -5.91 1.06 15.66
C VAL A 194 -5.78 1.55 14.22
N ALA A 195 -4.82 2.44 13.96
CA ALA A 195 -4.56 2.94 12.60
C ALA A 195 -4.19 1.80 11.63
N GLN A 196 -3.35 0.86 12.08
CA GLN A 196 -2.93 -0.29 11.27
C GLN A 196 -4.10 -1.22 10.97
N GLN A 197 -4.93 -1.55 11.96
CA GLN A 197 -6.10 -2.42 11.78
C GLN A 197 -7.11 -1.79 10.81
N LEU A 198 -7.46 -0.52 11.03
CA LEU A 198 -8.38 0.19 10.15
C LEU A 198 -7.80 0.36 8.73
N SER A 199 -6.49 0.62 8.60
CA SER A 199 -5.84 0.70 7.30
C SER A 199 -5.86 -0.64 6.56
N THR A 200 -5.76 -1.76 7.29
CA THR A 200 -5.87 -3.10 6.71
C THR A 200 -7.29 -3.39 6.24
N LEU A 201 -8.31 -2.95 7.00
CA LEU A 201 -9.69 -3.05 6.55
C LEU A 201 -9.98 -2.14 5.35
N ALA A 202 -9.37 -0.97 5.31
CA ALA A 202 -9.54 -0.02 4.22
C ALA A 202 -8.92 -0.49 2.90
N SER A 203 -8.04 -1.51 2.91
CA SER A 203 -7.51 -2.13 1.68
C SER A 203 -8.40 -3.23 1.11
N LEU A 204 -9.49 -3.59 1.80
CA LEU A 204 -10.44 -4.59 1.31
C LEU A 204 -11.14 -4.23 -0.01
N PRO A 205 -11.56 -2.98 -0.28
CA PRO A 205 -12.26 -2.65 -1.54
C PRO A 205 -11.49 -3.03 -2.81
N PRO A 206 -10.20 -2.63 -3.01
CA PRO A 206 -9.48 -3.06 -4.21
C PRO A 206 -9.25 -4.58 -4.24
N VAL A 207 -9.00 -5.21 -3.08
CA VAL A 207 -8.87 -6.69 -3.00
C VAL A 207 -10.18 -7.38 -3.39
N ALA A 208 -11.32 -6.88 -2.92
CA ALA A 208 -12.65 -7.39 -3.25
C ALA A 208 -12.94 -7.28 -4.75
N ILE A 209 -12.60 -6.15 -5.39
CA ILE A 209 -12.71 -5.99 -6.85
C ILE A 209 -11.85 -7.03 -7.56
N THR A 210 -10.59 -7.22 -7.15
CA THR A 210 -9.72 -8.23 -7.77
C THR A 210 -10.19 -9.66 -7.51
N SER A 211 -10.89 -9.90 -6.40
CA SER A 211 -11.44 -11.21 -6.04
C SER A 211 -12.55 -11.65 -7.01
N LEU A 212 -13.27 -10.70 -7.63
CA LEU A 212 -14.32 -11.01 -8.61
C LEU A 212 -13.78 -11.76 -9.83
N PHE A 213 -12.51 -11.55 -10.21
CA PHE A 213 -11.85 -12.34 -11.26
C PHE A 213 -11.59 -13.77 -10.81
N SER A 214 -11.12 -13.95 -9.57
CA SER A 214 -10.79 -15.26 -9.01
C SER A 214 -12.04 -16.13 -8.80
N PHE A 215 -13.17 -15.52 -8.42
CA PHE A 215 -14.46 -16.22 -8.29
C PHE A 215 -15.15 -16.50 -9.64
N GLY A 216 -14.61 -15.98 -10.74
CA GLY A 216 -15.19 -16.14 -12.08
C GLY A 216 -16.44 -15.29 -12.33
N VAL A 217 -16.71 -14.29 -11.47
CA VAL A 217 -17.77 -13.29 -11.69
C VAL A 217 -17.38 -12.37 -12.85
N LEU A 218 -16.11 -11.98 -12.88
CA LEU A 218 -15.50 -11.25 -13.99
C LEU A 218 -14.59 -12.18 -14.78
N THR A 219 -14.71 -12.16 -16.11
CA THR A 219 -13.80 -12.92 -16.96
C THR A 219 -12.43 -12.23 -16.96
N PRO A 220 -11.32 -12.96 -16.72
CA PRO A 220 -9.97 -12.42 -16.73
C PRO A 220 -9.54 -12.12 -18.18
N THR A 221 -10.10 -11.06 -18.74
CA THR A 221 -9.74 -10.52 -20.04
C THR A 221 -8.78 -9.35 -19.86
N LEU A 222 -7.79 -9.26 -20.75
CA LEU A 222 -6.79 -8.19 -20.73
C LEU A 222 -7.45 -6.80 -20.73
N ARG A 223 -8.50 -6.62 -21.54
CA ARG A 223 -9.22 -5.35 -21.64
C ARG A 223 -9.86 -4.95 -20.32
N LEU A 224 -10.55 -5.86 -19.65
CA LEU A 224 -11.20 -5.57 -18.37
C LEU A 224 -10.18 -5.29 -17.27
N ALA A 225 -9.08 -6.05 -17.22
CA ALA A 225 -7.99 -5.81 -16.29
C ALA A 225 -7.40 -4.39 -16.47
N LEU A 226 -7.17 -3.96 -17.72
CA LEU A 226 -6.69 -2.61 -18.03
C LEU A 226 -7.68 -1.51 -17.65
N ILE A 227 -8.98 -1.72 -17.87
CA ILE A 227 -10.02 -0.76 -17.48
C ILE A 227 -10.03 -0.59 -15.96
N ILE A 228 -10.04 -1.68 -15.19
CA ILE A 228 -10.05 -1.60 -13.73
C ILE A 228 -8.74 -1.01 -13.21
N ALA A 229 -7.61 -1.37 -13.80
CA ALA A 229 -6.33 -0.77 -13.46
C ALA A 229 -6.32 0.75 -13.73
N ALA A 230 -6.90 1.21 -14.85
CA ALA A 230 -7.03 2.63 -15.14
C ALA A 230 -7.95 3.34 -14.14
N VAL A 231 -9.07 2.73 -13.75
CA VAL A 231 -9.97 3.26 -12.72
C VAL A 231 -9.25 3.38 -11.38
N LEU A 232 -8.58 2.32 -10.92
CA LEU A 232 -7.79 2.35 -9.69
C LEU A 232 -6.68 3.39 -9.74
N LEU A 233 -5.99 3.52 -10.87
CA LEU A 233 -4.96 4.55 -11.05
C LEU A 233 -5.54 5.96 -10.93
N VAL A 234 -6.70 6.22 -11.54
CA VAL A 234 -7.40 7.49 -11.40
C VAL A 234 -7.77 7.73 -9.93
N VAL A 235 -8.31 6.73 -9.26
CA VAL A 235 -8.67 6.80 -7.84
C VAL A 235 -7.46 7.09 -6.96
N ASP A 236 -6.34 6.40 -7.15
CA ASP A 236 -5.07 6.67 -6.44
C ASP A 236 -4.55 8.09 -6.71
N SER A 237 -4.65 8.53 -7.97
CA SER A 237 -4.26 9.88 -8.38
C SER A 237 -5.19 10.99 -7.86
N LEU A 238 -6.40 10.63 -7.40
CA LEU A 238 -7.30 11.55 -6.69
C LEU A 238 -7.16 11.41 -5.17
N GLY A 239 -6.76 10.23 -4.69
CA GLY A 239 -6.55 9.91 -3.28
C GLY A 239 -5.64 10.91 -2.58
N TRP A 240 -4.50 11.27 -3.19
CA TRP A 240 -3.59 12.26 -2.59
C TRP A 240 -4.24 13.63 -2.34
N ARG A 241 -5.17 14.07 -3.19
CA ARG A 241 -5.91 15.34 -3.01
C ARG A 241 -6.90 15.25 -1.84
N ALA A 242 -7.59 14.11 -1.72
CA ALA A 242 -8.49 13.87 -0.61
C ALA A 242 -7.72 13.81 0.73
N VAL A 243 -6.56 13.14 0.74
CA VAL A 243 -5.70 13.04 1.92
C VAL A 243 -5.07 14.41 2.26
N SER A 244 -4.64 15.19 1.27
CA SER A 244 -4.10 16.53 1.53
C SER A 244 -5.13 17.47 2.17
N ALA A 245 -6.38 17.42 1.71
CA ALA A 245 -7.48 18.19 2.32
C ALA A 245 -7.78 17.77 3.77
N LEU A 246 -7.51 16.51 4.14
CA LEU A 246 -7.63 16.02 5.52
C LEU A 246 -6.59 16.65 6.47
N PHE A 247 -5.45 17.07 5.92
CA PHE A 247 -4.31 17.59 6.66
C PHE A 247 -4.31 19.12 6.82
N ASP A 248 -5.37 19.81 6.38
CA ASP A 248 -5.43 21.26 6.55
C ASP A 248 -5.33 21.65 8.03
N ARG A 249 -4.36 22.55 8.27
CA ARG A 249 -3.63 22.78 9.53
C ARG A 249 -4.49 23.17 10.74
N GLU A 250 -5.74 23.57 10.54
CA GLU A 250 -6.62 24.07 11.60
C GLU A 250 -7.24 22.97 12.48
N ARG A 251 -7.40 21.76 11.95
CA ARG A 251 -8.00 20.63 12.69
C ARG A 251 -6.99 19.81 13.51
N LEU A 252 -5.72 19.82 13.13
CA LEU A 252 -4.66 19.08 13.83
C LEU A 252 -4.19 19.79 15.11
N VAL A 253 -4.35 21.12 15.21
CA VAL A 253 -3.94 21.91 16.37
C VAL A 253 -5.03 22.02 17.44
N THR A 254 -6.31 21.89 17.08
CA THR A 254 -7.40 22.23 18.01
C THR A 254 -7.92 21.08 18.87
N GLY A 255 -7.54 19.81 18.62
CA GLY A 255 -7.88 18.68 19.49
C GLY A 255 -9.36 18.58 19.87
N LYS A 256 -10.28 19.21 19.11
CA LYS A 256 -11.69 19.22 19.45
C LYS A 256 -12.29 17.90 18.97
N ARG A 257 -12.45 17.01 19.95
CA ARG A 257 -13.41 15.89 19.94
C ARG A 257 -14.63 16.29 19.14
N ALA A 258 -14.93 15.53 18.10
CA ALA A 258 -16.29 15.48 17.59
C ALA A 258 -17.14 14.85 18.71
N SER A 259 -18.02 15.65 19.30
CA SER A 259 -19.13 15.20 20.13
C SER A 259 -20.11 14.39 19.31
#